data_AF-A0A953XYP2-F1
#
_entry.id   AF-A0A953XYP2-F1
#
_cell.length_a   1.000
_cell.length_b   1.000
_cell.length_c   1.000
_cell.angle_alpha   90.00
_cell.angle_beta   90.00
_cell.angle_gamma   90.00
#
_symmetry.space_group_name_H-M   'P 1'
#
loop_
_entity.id
_entity.type
_entity.pdbx_description
1 polymer ?
#
loop_
_entity_poly.entity_id
_entity_poly.type
_entity_poly.pdbx_seq_one_letter_code
_entity_poly.pdbx_strand_id
1 'polypeptide(L)' 'VSAQPVDKVEDTTGAGDLFAAGFLYGYTHGKSLAESGKIAGICAAEIISHVGARPEANLSELVAKHS' A
#
# COMPACT_ATOMS: atom_id res chain seq x y z
N VAL A 1 -0.71 14.28 -0.24
CA VAL A 1 -0.53 12.90 0.27
C VAL A 1 0.94 12.74 0.62
N SER A 2 1.26 12.28 1.82
CA SER A 2 2.64 12.01 2.24
C SER A 2 2.88 10.49 2.16
N ALA A 3 4.07 10.08 1.71
CA ALA A 3 4.44 8.67 1.65
C ALA A 3 4.45 8.05 3.05
N GLN A 4 4.08 6.77 3.16
CA GLN A 4 4.25 6.04 4.41
C GLN A 4 5.75 5.81 4.67
N PRO A 5 6.21 5.92 5.93
CA PRO A 5 7.59 5.60 6.27
C PRO A 5 7.87 4.13 6.02
N VAL A 6 9.01 3.85 5.39
CA VAL A 6 9.50 2.50 5.11
C VAL A 6 10.90 2.39 5.70
N ASP A 7 11.11 1.39 6.56
CA ASP A 7 12.37 1.22 7.29
C ASP A 7 13.54 0.82 6.39
N LYS A 8 13.26 0.09 5.29
CA LYS A 8 14.26 -0.31 4.29
C LYS A 8 13.59 -0.57 2.94
N VAL A 9 14.11 0.04 1.89
CA VAL A 9 13.67 -0.19 0.50
C VAL A 9 14.56 -1.26 -0.10
N GLU A 10 14.00 -2.43 -0.43
CA GLU A 10 14.74 -3.57 -0.99
C GLU A 10 14.52 -3.74 -2.49
N ASP A 11 13.30 -3.52 -2.98
CA ASP A 11 12.93 -3.59 -4.40
C ASP A 11 11.80 -2.60 -4.69
N THR A 12 11.92 -1.79 -5.75
CA THR A 12 10.88 -0.80 -6.12
C THR A 12 9.90 -1.33 -7.17
N THR A 13 10.12 -2.55 -7.66
CA THR A 13 9.31 -3.18 -8.71
C THR A 13 7.87 -3.36 -8.23
N GLY A 14 6.89 -2.81 -8.96
CA GLY A 14 5.45 -2.94 -8.62
C GLY A 14 4.92 -1.94 -7.59
N ALA A 15 5.74 -0.99 -7.10
CA ALA A 15 5.27 0.04 -6.15
C ALA A 15 4.13 0.90 -6.72
N GLY A 16 4.21 1.25 -8.02
CA GLY A 16 3.16 2.00 -8.71
C GLY A 16 1.86 1.21 -8.90
N ASP A 17 1.98 -0.09 -9.20
CA ASP A 17 0.83 -0.98 -9.40
C ASP A 17 0.07 -1.20 -8.09
N LEU A 18 0.78 -1.40 -6.98
CA LEU A 18 0.16 -1.57 -5.67
C LEU A 18 -0.37 -0.26 -5.07
N PHE A 19 0.26 0.88 -5.40
CA PHE A 19 -0.33 2.18 -5.10
C PHE A 19 -1.67 2.35 -5.83
N ALA A 20 -1.72 2.06 -7.14
CA ALA A 20 -2.95 2.13 -7.92
C ALA A 20 -4.01 1.14 -7.41
N ALA A 21 -3.62 -0.10 -7.11
CA ALA A 21 -4.52 -1.11 -6.58
C ALA A 21 -5.10 -0.71 -5.21
N GLY A 22 -4.27 -0.23 -4.28
CA GLY A 22 -4.70 0.24 -2.96
C GLY A 22 -5.61 1.46 -3.03
N PHE A 23 -5.33 2.39 -3.95
CA PHE A 23 -6.19 3.56 -4.18
C PHE A 23 -7.56 3.15 -4.74
N LEU A 24 -7.57 2.30 -5.78
CA LEU A 24 -8.79 1.81 -6.40
C LEU A 24 -9.63 0.98 -5.42
N TYR A 25 -9.00 0.20 -4.55
CA TYR A 25 -9.69 -0.51 -3.48
C TYR A 25 -10.42 0.46 -2.55
N GLY A 26 -9.73 1.48 -2.02
CA GLY A 26 -10.35 2.48 -1.15
C GLY A 26 -11.51 3.19 -1.85
N TYR A 27 -11.28 3.64 -3.09
CA TYR A 27 -12.28 4.39 -3.85
C TYR A 27 -13.53 3.56 -4.16
N THR A 28 -13.37 2.31 -4.56
CA THR A 28 -14.50 1.39 -4.86
C THR A 28 -15.27 0.95 -3.63
N HIS A 29 -14.69 1.08 -2.43
CA HIS A 29 -15.34 0.78 -1.15
C HIS A 29 -15.91 2.03 -0.46
N GLY A 30 -16.07 3.13 -1.21
CA GLY A 30 -16.71 4.36 -0.72
C GLY A 30 -15.86 5.17 0.26
N LYS A 31 -14.54 4.93 0.31
CA LYS A 31 -13.63 5.73 1.13
C LYS A 31 -13.40 7.11 0.50
N SER A 32 -13.10 8.09 1.33
CA SER A 32 -12.69 9.41 0.83
C SER A 32 -11.40 9.33 0.01
N LEU A 33 -11.12 10.35 -0.81
CA LEU A 33 -9.86 10.43 -1.56
C LEU A 33 -8.63 10.41 -0.63
N ALA A 34 -8.75 11.02 0.55
CA ALA A 34 -7.69 11.04 1.56
C ALA A 34 -7.44 9.65 2.15
N GLU A 35 -8.50 8.93 2.54
CA GLU A 35 -8.40 7.55 3.02
C GLU A 35 -7.89 6.60 1.95
N SER A 36 -8.35 6.75 0.71
CA SER A 36 -7.89 5.96 -0.44
C SER A 36 -6.40 6.18 -0.71
N GLY A 37 -5.91 7.42 -0.57
CA GLY A 37 -4.49 7.73 -0.63
C GLY A 37 -3.67 7.14 0.53
N LYS A 38 -4.25 7.05 1.73
CA LYS A 38 -3.62 6.38 2.89
C LYS A 38 -3.47 4.88 2.64
N ILE A 39 -4.51 4.22 2.14
CA ILE A 39 -4.50 2.78 1.78
C ILE A 39 -3.46 2.52 0.68
N ALA A 40 -3.45 3.34 -0.37
CA ALA A 40 -2.46 3.27 -1.44
C ALA A 40 -1.02 3.36 -0.93
N GLY A 41 -0.75 4.30 -0.01
CA GLY A 41 0.57 4.47 0.61
C GLY A 41 0.99 3.27 1.44
N ILE A 42 0.06 2.62 2.16
CA ILE A 42 0.34 1.40 2.93
C ILE A 42 0.68 0.23 1.99
N CYS A 43 -0.12 0.02 0.94
CA CYS A 43 0.13 -1.06 -0.03
C CYS A 43 1.47 -0.88 -0.77
N ALA A 44 1.83 0.37 -1.12
CA ALA A 44 3.10 0.68 -1.77
C ALA A 44 4.29 0.54 -0.81
N ALA A 45 4.12 0.86 0.47
CA ALA A 45 5.17 0.71 1.48
C ALA A 45 5.52 -0.77 1.76
N GLU A 46 4.49 -1.63 1.79
CA GLU A 46 4.66 -3.06 2.05
C GLU A 46 5.39 -3.79 0.91
N ILE A 47 5.12 -3.43 -0.34
CA ILE A 47 5.74 -4.15 -1.47
C ILE A 47 7.20 -3.76 -1.66
N ILE A 48 7.61 -2.58 -1.19
CA ILE A 48 9.00 -2.13 -1.33
C ILE A 48 9.91 -2.59 -0.19
N SER A 49 9.35 -3.15 0.90
CA SER A 49 10.11 -3.66 2.04
C SER A 49 10.55 -5.12 1.90
N HIS A 50 10.21 -5.80 0.80
CA HIS A 50 10.58 -7.19 0.52
C HIS A 50 11.07 -7.35 -0.94
N VAL A 51 11.97 -8.30 -1.19
CA VAL A 51 12.41 -8.63 -2.55
C VAL A 51 11.35 -9.44 -3.28
N GLY A 52 10.79 -8.89 -4.36
CA GLY A 52 9.85 -9.57 -5.26
C GLY A 52 8.44 -8.97 -5.29
N ALA A 53 7.79 -9.01 -6.45
CA ALA A 53 6.52 -8.33 -6.76
C ALA A 53 5.26 -9.02 -6.16
N ARG A 54 5.37 -9.77 -5.06
CA ARG A 54 4.24 -10.37 -4.35
C ARG A 54 4.35 -10.08 -2.85
N PRO A 55 3.29 -9.58 -2.20
CA PRO A 55 3.28 -9.41 -0.75
C PRO A 55 3.49 -10.76 -0.05
N GLU A 56 4.47 -10.84 0.85
CA GLU A 56 4.66 -12.01 1.72
C GLU A 56 3.69 -12.00 2.91
N ALA A 57 3.12 -10.84 3.26
CA ALA A 57 2.15 -10.66 4.33
C ALA A 57 0.69 -10.55 3.82
N ASN A 58 -0.26 -10.85 4.71
CA ASN A 58 -1.68 -10.69 4.42
C ASN A 58 -2.08 -9.20 4.44
N LEU A 59 -2.25 -8.61 3.25
CA LEU A 59 -2.61 -7.20 3.07
C LEU A 59 -3.86 -6.78 3.87
N SER A 60 -4.83 -7.68 4.04
CA SER A 60 -6.07 -7.41 4.76
C SER A 60 -5.82 -7.10 6.25
N GLU A 61 -4.89 -7.83 6.88
CA GLU A 61 -4.52 -7.64 8.29
C GLU A 61 -3.71 -6.35 8.48
N LEU A 62 -2.89 -6.00 7.49
CA LEU A 62 -2.02 -4.82 7.50
C LEU A 62 -2.83 -3.52 7.41
N VAL A 63 -3.86 -3.51 6.55
CA VAL A 63 -4.80 -2.39 6.45
C VAL A 63 -5.59 -2.22 7.76
N ALA A 64 -6.01 -3.32 8.40
CA ALA A 64 -6.72 -3.25 9.69
C ALA A 64 -5.85 -2.68 10.83
N LYS A 65 -4.54 -2.95 10.81
CA LYS A 65 -3.59 -2.52 11.85
C LYS A 65 -3.21 -1.05 11.77
N HIS A 66 -3.38 -0.41 10.60
CA HIS A 66 -3.05 0.99 10.34
C HIS A 66 -4.28 1.89 10.08
N SER A 67 -5.49 1.35 10.23
CA SER A 67 -6.76 2.09 10.16
C SER A 67 -6.87 3.10 11.29
#